data_AF-A0AA41K857-F1
#
_entry.id   AF-A0AA41K857-F1
#
_cell.length_a   1.000
_cell.length_b   1.000
_cell.length_c   1.000
_cell.angle_alpha   90.00
_cell.angle_beta   90.00
_cell.angle_gamma   90.00
#
_symmetry.space_group_name_H-M   'P 1'
#
loop_
_entity.id
_entity.type
_entity.pdbx_description
1 polymer ?
#
loop_
_entity_poly.entity_id
_entity_poly.type
_entity_poly.pdbx_seq_one_letter_code
_entity_poly.pdbx_strand_id
1 'polypeptide(L)'
;MYTNADVTLYLYSKEGKAEKYTRMPIEDVYWEDVRQSTYLKTGQRDGTSVLLVIPLESLDGPIKLTQGKDLAAKGIIEDEIDCSSQEAMSKSLAALKAAYGFLTVVTVDERLYGSESVQHYELACK
;
A
#
# COMPACT_ATOMS: atom_id res chain seq x y z
N MET A 1 6.53 0.39 -17.95
CA MET A 1 5.42 1.32 -17.64
C MET A 1 5.99 2.70 -17.25
N TYR A 2 5.24 3.81 -17.19
CA TYR A 2 5.80 5.06 -16.63
C TYR A 2 5.79 4.98 -15.09
N THR A 3 6.94 5.18 -14.47
CA THR A 3 7.15 5.13 -13.02
C THR A 3 7.66 6.51 -12.56
N ASN A 4 7.27 6.94 -11.35
CA ASN A 4 7.57 8.29 -10.85
C ASN A 4 7.91 8.34 -9.35
N ALA A 5 7.86 7.21 -8.65
CA ALA A 5 8.07 7.13 -7.22
C ALA A 5 8.53 5.73 -6.81
N ASP A 6 8.99 5.63 -5.58
CA ASP A 6 9.20 4.37 -4.88
C ASP A 6 8.13 4.22 -3.80
N VAL A 7 7.88 2.99 -3.36
CA VAL A 7 6.89 2.70 -2.31
C VAL A 7 7.39 1.61 -1.38
N THR A 8 6.99 1.69 -0.12
CA THR A 8 7.11 0.58 0.82
C THR A 8 5.73 0.03 1.10
N LEU A 9 5.53 -1.23 0.76
CA LEU A 9 4.33 -1.98 1.16
C LEU A 9 4.58 -2.70 2.49
N TYR A 10 3.56 -2.73 3.34
CA TYR A 10 3.51 -3.59 4.50
C TYR A 10 2.41 -4.62 4.28
N LEU A 11 2.82 -5.84 3.92
CA LEU A 11 1.92 -6.93 3.61
C LEU A 11 1.42 -7.57 4.90
N TYR A 12 0.10 -7.56 5.09
CA TYR A 12 -0.53 -8.20 6.22
C TYR A 12 -0.58 -9.71 6.00
N SER A 13 -0.16 -10.43 7.04
CA SER A 13 -0.28 -11.88 7.14
C SER A 13 -0.89 -12.23 8.49
N LYS A 14 -1.68 -13.31 8.52
CA LYS A 14 -2.28 -13.83 9.74
C LYS A 14 -2.07 -15.33 9.82
N GLU A 15 -1.37 -15.77 10.85
CA GLU A 15 -1.19 -17.19 11.17
C GLU A 15 -1.90 -17.48 12.50
N GLY A 16 -3.08 -18.09 12.41
CA GLY A 16 -3.94 -18.35 13.57
C GLY A 16 -4.39 -17.05 14.25
N LYS A 17 -3.84 -16.76 15.44
CA LYS A 17 -4.09 -15.53 16.21
C LYS A 17 -2.99 -14.47 16.07
N ALA A 18 -1.84 -14.84 15.51
CA ALA A 18 -0.73 -13.91 15.32
C ALA A 18 -0.94 -13.12 14.03
N GLU A 19 -0.99 -11.81 14.16
CA GLU A 19 -0.99 -10.87 13.05
C GLU A 19 0.44 -10.41 12.83
N LYS A 20 0.88 -10.30 11.57
CA LYS A 20 2.22 -9.84 11.22
C LYS A 20 2.16 -8.99 9.97
N TYR A 21 2.93 -7.91 9.97
CA TYR A 21 3.21 -7.13 8.77
C TYR A 21 4.62 -7.43 8.29
N THR A 22 4.78 -7.65 6.99
CA THR A 22 6.08 -7.84 6.34
C THR A 22 6.36 -6.64 5.46
N ARG A 23 7.49 -5.98 5.72
CA ARG A 23 7.97 -4.85 4.93
C ARG A 23 8.46 -5.33 3.57
N MET A 24 8.01 -4.67 2.51
CA MET A 24 8.43 -4.92 1.13
C MET A 24 8.66 -3.58 0.42
N PRO A 25 9.92 -3.12 0.33
CA PRO A 25 10.27 -1.97 -0.51
C PRO A 25 10.14 -2.34 -1.99
N ILE A 26 9.58 -1.44 -2.79
CA ILE A 26 9.41 -1.60 -4.24
C ILE A 26 9.82 -0.28 -4.89
N GLU A 27 10.83 -0.35 -5.74
CA GLU A 27 11.32 0.76 -6.56
C GLU A 27 10.52 0.82 -7.87
N ASP A 28 10.60 1.94 -8.57
CA ASP A 28 10.00 2.10 -9.90
C ASP A 28 8.50 1.76 -9.94
N VAL A 29 7.71 2.52 -9.17
CA VAL A 29 6.24 2.45 -9.19
C VAL A 29 5.63 3.74 -9.70
N TYR A 30 4.35 3.69 -10.07
CA TYR A 30 3.55 4.88 -10.35
C TYR A 30 2.72 5.25 -9.12
N TRP A 31 2.89 6.46 -8.62
CA TRP A 31 2.11 7.03 -7.52
C TRP A 31 1.43 8.31 -7.97
N GLU A 32 0.10 8.34 -7.87
CA GLU A 32 -0.72 9.53 -8.14
C GLU A 32 -1.66 9.83 -6.98
N ASP A 33 -1.59 11.05 -6.45
CA ASP A 33 -2.54 11.57 -5.48
C ASP A 33 -3.86 11.92 -6.17
N VAL A 34 -4.85 11.04 -6.01
CA VAL A 34 -6.21 11.21 -6.52
C VAL A 34 -7.05 11.97 -5.50
N ARG A 35 -7.17 13.29 -5.70
CA ARG A 35 -8.14 14.09 -4.96
C ARG A 35 -9.55 13.81 -5.48
N GLN A 36 -10.26 12.87 -4.87
CA GLN A 36 -11.71 12.76 -5.09
C GLN A 36 -12.43 13.87 -4.32
N SER A 37 -12.67 15.00 -4.99
CA SER A 37 -13.59 16.04 -4.51
C SER A 37 -15.04 15.61 -4.74
N THR A 38 -15.56 14.67 -3.96
CA THR A 38 -17.00 14.37 -3.98
C THR A 38 -17.73 15.41 -3.13
N TYR A 39 -18.24 16.46 -3.78
CA TYR A 39 -19.18 17.40 -3.16
C TYR A 39 -20.52 16.71 -2.88
N LEU A 40 -20.70 16.17 -1.68
CA LEU A 40 -22.02 15.79 -1.15
C LEU A 40 -22.57 16.92 -0.30
N LYS A 41 -23.87 17.22 -0.46
CA LYS A 41 -24.64 18.28 0.24
C LYS A 41 -24.68 18.18 1.78
N THR A 42 -23.94 17.25 2.38
CA THR A 42 -23.90 16.97 3.82
C THR A 42 -22.44 16.79 4.26
N GLY A 43 -21.70 17.88 4.44
CA GLY A 43 -20.40 17.86 5.14
C GLY A 43 -19.30 17.08 4.41
N GLN A 44 -18.44 17.82 3.73
CA GLN A 44 -17.21 17.38 3.07
C GLN A 44 -16.46 16.28 3.84
N ARG A 45 -16.30 15.09 3.22
CA ARG A 45 -15.25 14.12 3.57
C ARG A 45 -14.18 14.21 2.50
N ASP A 46 -13.18 15.05 2.75
CA ASP A 46 -11.94 15.04 1.97
C ASP A 46 -11.25 13.70 2.22
N GLY A 47 -11.38 12.77 1.27
CA GLY A 47 -10.65 11.52 1.27
C GLY A 47 -9.63 11.62 0.16
N THR A 48 -8.39 11.99 0.49
CA THR A 48 -7.29 11.81 -0.46
C THR A 48 -7.15 10.32 -0.70
N SER A 49 -7.40 9.90 -1.93
CA SER A 49 -7.15 8.53 -2.37
C SER A 49 -5.86 8.55 -3.19
N VAL A 50 -5.10 7.46 -3.21
CA VAL A 50 -3.91 7.33 -4.07
C VAL A 50 -4.14 6.21 -5.05
N LEU A 51 -3.83 6.45 -6.32
CA LEU A 51 -3.66 5.41 -7.31
C LEU A 51 -2.19 5.01 -7.31
N LEU A 52 -1.92 3.78 -6.90
CA LEU A 52 -0.60 3.17 -6.91
C LEU A 52 -0.61 2.06 -7.96
N VAL A 53 0.26 2.16 -8.96
CA VAL A 53 0.42 1.11 -9.97
C VAL A 53 1.81 0.50 -9.88
N ILE A 54 1.86 -0.80 -9.68
CA ILE A 54 3.10 -1.56 -9.48
C ILE A 54 3.32 -2.47 -10.70
N PRO A 55 4.29 -2.17 -11.57
CA PRO A 55 4.67 -3.06 -12.65
C PRO A 55 5.13 -4.42 -12.10
N LEU A 56 4.81 -5.52 -12.78
CA LEU A 56 5.30 -6.83 -12.37
C LEU A 56 6.82 -6.93 -12.51
N GLU A 57 7.42 -6.21 -13.47
CA GLU A 57 8.88 -6.10 -13.63
C GLU A 57 9.60 -5.50 -12.41
N SER A 58 8.90 -4.70 -11.61
CA SER A 58 9.43 -4.12 -10.36
C SER A 58 9.35 -5.10 -9.18
N LEU A 59 8.80 -6.30 -9.39
CA LEU A 59 8.61 -7.33 -8.38
C LEU A 59 9.40 -8.60 -8.75
N ASP A 60 9.91 -9.31 -7.75
CA ASP A 60 10.50 -10.65 -7.90
C ASP A 60 9.46 -11.76 -8.18
N GLY A 61 8.19 -11.38 -8.40
CA GLY A 61 7.10 -12.29 -8.68
C GLY A 61 5.73 -11.77 -8.23
N PRO A 62 4.65 -12.54 -8.45
CA PRO A 62 3.32 -12.15 -8.05
C PRO A 62 3.21 -12.07 -6.52
N ILE A 63 2.70 -10.94 -6.03
CA ILE A 63 2.48 -10.70 -4.61
C ILE A 63 1.02 -10.90 -4.25
N LYS A 64 0.76 -11.38 -3.03
CA LYS A 64 -0.59 -11.54 -2.51
C LYS A 64 -0.95 -10.36 -1.62
N LEU A 65 -1.86 -9.52 -2.10
CA LEU A 65 -2.33 -8.36 -1.36
C LEU A 65 -3.65 -8.65 -0.63
N THR A 66 -3.78 -8.14 0.59
CA THR A 66 -4.97 -8.22 1.43
C THR A 66 -5.66 -6.85 1.50
N GLN A 67 -6.74 -6.71 0.74
CA GLN A 67 -7.58 -5.51 0.74
C GLN A 67 -8.06 -5.15 2.16
N GLY A 68 -7.96 -3.87 2.50
CA GLY A 68 -8.37 -3.30 3.79
C GLY A 68 -7.38 -3.53 4.94
N LYS A 69 -6.25 -4.19 4.71
CA LYS A 69 -5.25 -4.46 5.75
C LYS A 69 -3.84 -4.09 5.34
N ASP A 70 -3.47 -4.35 4.09
CA ASP A 70 -2.15 -3.98 3.60
C ASP A 70 -1.99 -2.46 3.58
N LEU A 71 -0.76 -2.02 3.83
CA LEU A 71 -0.43 -0.61 3.93
C LEU A 71 0.57 -0.24 2.85
N ALA A 72 0.43 0.96 2.29
CA ALA A 72 1.33 1.53 1.31
C ALA A 72 1.81 2.88 1.81
N ALA A 73 3.12 3.11 1.75
CA ALA A 73 3.73 4.37 2.13
C ALA A 73 4.72 4.82 1.05
N LYS A 74 4.66 6.10 0.69
CA LYS A 74 5.49 6.66 -0.38
C LYS A 74 6.95 6.71 0.06
N GLY A 75 7.85 6.23 -0.79
CA GLY A 75 9.28 6.14 -0.56
C GLY A 75 9.72 4.80 0.05
N ILE A 76 11.04 4.61 0.10
CA ILE A 76 11.68 3.46 0.75
C ILE A 76 11.87 3.77 2.23
N ILE A 77 11.04 3.19 3.08
CA ILE A 77 11.05 3.36 4.54
C ILE A 77 11.83 2.20 5.14
N GLU A 78 12.75 2.41 6.06
CA GLU A 78 13.52 1.34 6.72
C GLU A 78 12.84 0.78 7.98
N ASP A 79 11.90 1.53 8.57
CA ASP A 79 11.16 1.12 9.76
C ASP A 79 10.33 -0.15 9.54
N GLU A 80 10.46 -1.09 10.49
CA GLU A 80 9.66 -2.32 10.55
C GLU A 80 8.54 -2.19 11.59
N ILE A 81 7.48 -2.97 11.40
CA ILE A 81 6.36 -3.02 12.35
C ILE A 81 6.67 -4.11 13.37
N ASP A 82 6.83 -3.73 14.64
CA ASP A 82 6.98 -4.70 15.72
C ASP A 82 5.69 -5.50 15.90
N CYS A 83 5.76 -6.80 15.64
CA CYS A 83 4.63 -7.73 15.72
C CYS A 83 4.72 -8.63 16.98
N SER A 84 5.52 -8.26 17.98
CA SER A 84 5.75 -9.06 19.19
C SER A 84 4.50 -9.12 20.07
N SER A 85 3.63 -8.10 20.00
CA SER A 85 2.35 -8.02 20.71
C SER A 85 1.40 -7.04 20.02
N GLN A 86 0.09 -7.16 20.26
CA GLN A 86 -0.91 -6.26 19.66
C GLN A 86 -0.69 -4.79 20.05
N GLU A 87 -0.23 -4.54 21.28
CA GLU A 87 0.12 -3.20 21.77
C GLU A 87 1.34 -2.62 21.02
N ALA A 88 2.38 -3.42 20.83
CA ALA A 88 3.60 -3.01 20.13
C ALA A 88 3.33 -2.73 18.64
N MET A 89 2.48 -3.55 18.02
CA MET A 89 2.02 -3.34 16.65
C MET A 89 1.24 -2.03 16.52
N SER A 90 0.28 -1.79 17.41
CA SER A 90 -0.52 -0.56 17.40
C SER A 90 0.34 0.68 17.58
N LYS A 91 1.35 0.62 18.45
CA LYS A 91 2.31 1.70 18.67
C LYS A 91 3.20 1.95 17.44
N SER A 92 3.71 0.88 16.82
CA SER A 92 4.53 0.96 15.61
C SER A 92 3.74 1.53 14.44
N LEU A 93 2.49 1.10 14.25
CA LEU A 93 1.58 1.66 13.24
C LEU A 93 1.29 3.13 13.50
N ALA A 94 1.04 3.54 14.75
CA ALA A 94 0.82 4.96 15.06
C ALA A 94 2.06 5.81 14.75
N ALA A 95 3.26 5.34 15.09
CA ALA A 95 4.51 6.02 14.78
C ALA A 95 4.77 6.11 13.28
N LEU A 96 4.59 4.99 12.56
CA LEU A 96 4.76 4.92 11.10
C LEU A 96 3.78 5.86 10.38
N LYS A 97 2.52 5.93 10.84
CA LYS A 97 1.52 6.85 10.30
C LYS A 97 1.91 8.31 10.54
N ALA A 98 2.44 8.63 11.72
CA ALA A 98 2.85 9.98 12.06
C ALA A 98 4.10 10.43 11.30
N ALA A 99 5.05 9.52 11.05
CA ALA A 99 6.31 9.82 10.39
C ALA A 99 6.16 9.88 8.86
N TYR A 100 5.45 8.92 8.26
CA TYR A 100 5.44 8.73 6.80
C TYR A 100 4.05 8.83 6.16
N GLY A 101 2.97 8.84 6.95
CA GLY A 101 1.61 9.00 6.43
C GLY A 101 1.15 7.85 5.53
N PHE A 102 1.34 6.60 5.98
CA PHE A 102 0.88 5.45 5.18
C PHE A 102 -0.63 5.47 4.92
N LEU A 103 -1.01 4.86 3.81
CA LEU A 103 -2.38 4.65 3.34
C LEU A 103 -2.71 3.16 3.39
N THR A 104 -3.98 2.83 3.54
CA THR A 104 -4.46 1.45 3.51
C THR A 104 -4.85 1.09 2.09
N VAL A 105 -4.41 -0.06 1.60
CA VAL A 105 -4.81 -0.57 0.29
C VAL A 105 -6.28 -1.00 0.38
N VAL A 106 -7.17 -0.28 -0.31
CA VAL A 106 -8.62 -0.51 -0.27
C VAL A 106 -9.06 -1.46 -1.37
N THR A 107 -8.53 -1.26 -2.58
CA THR A 107 -8.81 -2.11 -3.74
C THR A 107 -7.51 -2.55 -4.39
N VAL A 108 -7.53 -3.78 -4.91
CA VAL A 108 -6.43 -4.42 -5.63
C VAL A 108 -7.02 -4.94 -6.92
N ASP A 109 -6.51 -4.50 -8.05
CA ASP A 109 -6.85 -5.01 -9.38
C ASP A 109 -5.60 -5.63 -10.01
N GLU A 110 -5.66 -6.92 -10.31
CA GLU A 110 -4.53 -7.71 -10.80
C GLU A 110 -4.57 -7.78 -12.32
N ARG A 111 -3.73 -6.99 -12.99
CA ARG A 111 -3.58 -7.02 -14.47
C ARG A 111 -2.43 -7.93 -14.88
N LEU A 112 -2.46 -9.18 -14.42
CA LEU A 112 -1.42 -10.19 -14.65
C LEU A 112 -1.65 -11.01 -15.93
N TYR A 113 -2.06 -10.36 -17.01
CA TYR A 113 -2.32 -11.01 -18.29
C TYR A 113 -1.61 -10.29 -19.44
N GLY A 114 -1.33 -11.01 -20.52
CA GLY A 114 -0.56 -10.49 -21.66
C GLY A 114 0.96 -10.61 -21.45
N SER A 115 1.74 -9.84 -22.20
CA SER A 115 3.21 -9.82 -22.08
C SER A 115 3.65 -9.28 -20.73
N GLU A 116 4.74 -9.79 -20.18
CA GLU A 116 5.26 -9.42 -18.84
C GLU A 116 5.43 -7.89 -18.69
N SER A 117 5.84 -7.19 -19.76
CA SER A 117 6.02 -5.74 -19.78
C SER A 117 4.75 -4.90 -19.65
N VAL A 118 3.57 -5.51 -19.77
CA VAL A 118 2.27 -4.84 -19.55
C VAL A 118 1.57 -5.33 -18.29
N GLN A 119 2.13 -6.33 -17.60
CA GLN A 119 1.54 -6.87 -16.38
C GLN A 119 1.82 -5.92 -15.21
N HIS A 120 0.77 -5.61 -14.44
CA HIS A 120 0.88 -4.69 -13.31
C HIS A 120 -0.26 -4.92 -12.30
N TYR A 121 -0.10 -4.34 -11.12
CA TYR A 121 -1.14 -4.23 -10.11
C TYR A 121 -1.63 -2.79 -10.04
N GLU A 122 -2.94 -2.56 -10.08
CA GLU A 122 -3.55 -1.25 -9.81
C GLU A 122 -4.16 -1.26 -8.41
N LEU A 123 -3.65 -0.39 -7.53
CA LEU A 123 -4.04 -0.30 -6.12
C LEU A 123 -4.68 1.06 -5.86
N ALA A 124 -5.83 1.06 -5.18
CA ALA A 124 -6.38 2.29 -4.62
C ALA A 124 -6.14 2.32 -3.12
N CYS A 125 -5.45 3.35 -2.63
CA CYS A 125 -5.07 3.49 -1.22
C CYS A 125 -5.79 4.67 -0.55
N LYS A 126 -6.15 4.55 0.73
CA LYS A 126 -6.84 5.60 1.51
C LYS A 126 -6.48 5.61 3.00
#